data_AF-A0A9C7QHN5-F1
#
_entry.id   AF-A0A9C7QHN5-F1
#
_cell.length_a   1.000
_cell.length_b   1.000
_cell.length_c   1.000
_cell.angle_alpha   90.00
_cell.angle_beta   90.00
_cell.angle_gamma   90.00
#
_symmetry.space_group_name_H-M   'P 1'
#
loop_
_entity.id
_entity.type
_entity.pdbx_description
1 polymer ?
#
loop_
_entity_poly.entity_id
_entity_poly.type
_entity_poly.pdbx_seq_one_letter_code
_entity_poly.pdbx_strand_id
1 'polypeptide(L)' 'MEKEIYKCFLGLIPPETPARFAKQAAKAMAVAAIDKAIEMGKELGIKPEEALHRLLMSLKYGKEMPERGETIH' A
#
# COMPACT_ATOMS: atom_id res chain seq x y z
N MET A 1 8.60 5.54 -6.80
CA MET A 1 7.83 4.75 -5.81
C MET A 1 6.33 4.86 -6.03
N GLU A 2 5.73 6.06 -6.09
CA GLU A 2 4.26 6.23 -6.24
C GLU A 2 3.64 5.46 -7.43
N LYS A 3 4.28 5.48 -8.60
CA LYS A 3 3.84 4.72 -9.79
C LYS A 3 3.82 3.21 -9.54
N GLU A 4 4.73 2.69 -8.72
CA GLU A 4 4.76 1.27 -8.37
C GLU A 4 3.67 0.92 -7.36
N ILE A 5 3.46 1.77 -6.35
CA ILE A 5 2.35 1.67 -5.40
C ILE A 5 1.01 1.63 -6.15
N TYR A 6 0.80 2.53 -7.11
CA TYR A 6 -0.37 2.52 -7.99
C TYR A 6 -0.53 1.20 -8.75
N LYS A 7 0.56 0.65 -9.31
CA LYS A 7 0.51 -0.64 -10.01
C LYS A 7 0.17 -1.79 -9.08
N CYS A 8 0.67 -1.79 -7.84
CA CYS A 8 0.30 -2.77 -6.83
C CYS A 8 -1.22 -2.73 -6.58
N PHE A 9 -1.79 -1.55 -6.31
CA PHE A 9 -3.24 -1.41 -6.11
C PHE A 9 -4.05 -1.78 -7.35
N LEU A 10 -3.59 -1.45 -8.55
CA LEU A 10 -4.27 -1.84 -9.79
C LEU A 10 -4.32 -3.37 -9.94
N GLY A 11 -3.28 -4.10 -9.52
CA GLY A 11 -3.24 -5.56 -9.51
C GLY A 11 -4.07 -6.22 -8.41
N LEU A 12 -4.54 -5.46 -7.42
CA LEU A 12 -5.45 -5.95 -6.37
C LEU A 12 -6.93 -5.84 -6.76
N ILE A 13 -7.24 -5.08 -7.81
CA ILE A 13 -8.62 -4.88 -8.27
C ILE A 13 -9.05 -6.10 -9.09
N PRO A 14 -10.26 -6.65 -8.86
CA PRO A 14 -10.76 -7.80 -9.62
C PRO A 14 -10.76 -7.51 -11.12
N PRO A 15 -10.31 -8.46 -11.97
CA PRO A 15 -10.15 -8.22 -13.41
C PRO A 15 -11.50 -7.99 -14.13
N GLU A 16 -12.62 -8.37 -13.51
CA GLU A 16 -13.98 -8.09 -14.01
C GLU A 16 -14.37 -6.61 -13.86
N THR A 17 -13.63 -5.85 -13.04
CA THR A 17 -13.88 -4.42 -12.83
C THR A 17 -13.60 -3.66 -14.13
N PRO A 18 -14.54 -2.84 -14.63
CA PRO A 18 -14.31 -2.06 -15.84
C PRO A 18 -13.06 -1.18 -15.71
N ALA A 19 -12.21 -1.19 -16.74
CA ALA A 19 -10.86 -0.62 -16.69
C ALA A 19 -10.83 0.85 -16.23
N ARG A 20 -11.86 1.64 -16.56
CA ARG A 20 -11.99 3.03 -16.10
C ARG A 20 -12.12 3.11 -14.57
N PHE A 21 -13.00 2.30 -14.00
CA PHE A 21 -13.21 2.25 -12.55
C PHE A 21 -12.00 1.65 -11.83
N ALA A 22 -11.38 0.61 -12.41
CA ALA A 22 -10.16 0.04 -11.87
C ALA A 22 -9.04 1.08 -11.73
N LYS A 23 -8.77 1.86 -12.79
CA LYS A 23 -7.78 2.94 -12.76
C LYS A 23 -8.11 4.01 -11.72
N GLN A 24 -9.38 4.41 -11.63
CA GLN A 24 -9.82 5.43 -10.67
C GLN A 24 -9.68 4.95 -9.23
N ALA A 25 -10.12 3.72 -8.94
CA ALA A 25 -9.99 3.11 -7.63
C ALA A 25 -8.52 2.92 -7.24
N ALA A 26 -7.68 2.39 -8.13
CA ALA A 26 -6.25 2.23 -7.88
C ALA A 26 -5.56 3.57 -7.57
N LYS A 27 -5.93 4.64 -8.28
CA LYS A 27 -5.41 5.99 -8.02
C LYS A 27 -5.84 6.51 -6.65
N ALA A 28 -7.13 6.37 -6.30
CA ALA A 28 -7.64 6.80 -5.00
C ALA A 28 -6.99 6.05 -3.84
N MET A 29 -6.86 4.72 -3.95
CA MET A 29 -6.18 3.88 -2.96
C MET A 29 -4.70 4.25 -2.82
N ALA A 30 -4.00 4.47 -3.93
CA ALA A 30 -2.60 4.87 -3.90
C ALA A 30 -2.40 6.19 -3.16
N VAL A 31 -3.20 7.22 -3.47
CA VAL A 31 -3.13 8.53 -2.79
C VAL A 31 -3.40 8.38 -1.30
N ALA A 32 -4.50 7.72 -0.91
CA ALA A 32 -4.85 7.55 0.49
C ALA A 32 -3.78 6.77 1.27
N ALA A 33 -3.21 5.72 0.68
CA ALA A 33 -2.15 4.94 1.31
C ALA A 33 -0.84 5.73 1.44
N ILE A 34 -0.47 6.51 0.43
CA ILE A 34 0.70 7.40 0.45
C ILE A 34 0.55 8.46 1.55
N ASP A 35 -0.59 9.15 1.59
CA ASP A 35 -0.88 10.18 2.58
C ASP A 35 -0.80 9.59 3.99
N LYS A 36 -1.42 8.42 4.20
CA LYS A 36 -1.39 7.75 5.50
C LYS A 36 0.02 7.30 5.89
N ALA A 37 0.79 6.76 4.95
CA ALA A 37 2.17 6.33 5.21
C ALA A 37 3.06 7.52 5.58
N ILE A 38 2.90 8.67 4.93
CA ILE A 38 3.64 9.89 5.26
C ILE A 38 3.24 10.43 6.64
N GLU A 39 1.94 10.45 6.95
CA GLU A 39 1.44 10.86 8.26
C GLU A 39 2.03 9.99 9.38
N MET A 40 1.88 8.67 9.27
CA MET A 40 2.44 7.73 10.25
C MET A 40 3.97 7.80 10.30
N GLY A 41 4.62 7.97 9.15
CA GLY A 41 6.07 8.13 9.08
C GLY A 41 6.55 9.37 9.83
N LYS A 42 5.81 10.47 9.75
CA LYS A 42 6.08 11.69 10.51
C LYS A 42 5.95 11.47 12.01
N GLU A 43 4.91 10.76 12.46
CA GLU A 43 4.72 10.39 13.88
C GLU A 43 5.87 9.53 14.41
N LEU A 44 6.45 8.69 13.55
CA LEU A 44 7.60 7.83 13.85
C LEU A 44 8.97 8.51 13.65
N GLY A 45 8.99 9.77 13.22
CA GLY A 45 10.24 10.52 12.95
C GLY A 45 11.03 10.00 11.74
N ILE A 46 10.42 9.26 10.82
CA ILE A 46 11.06 8.78 9.60
C ILE A 46 10.78 9.71 8.41
N LYS A 47 11.71 9.72 7.45
CA LYS A 47 11.58 10.53 6.24
C LYS A 47 10.47 9.99 5.34
N PRO A 48 9.77 10.85 4.58
CA PRO A 48 8.72 10.42 3.65
C PRO A 48 9.18 9.32 2.68
N GLU A 49 10.40 9.39 2.16
CA GLU A 49 10.94 8.39 1.22
C GLU A 49 11.02 6.99 1.84
N GLU A 50 11.43 6.92 3.11
CA GLU A 50 11.49 5.66 3.87
C GLU A 50 10.09 5.13 4.18
N ALA A 51 9.14 6.01 4.51
CA ALA A 51 7.75 5.62 4.71
C ALA A 51 7.11 5.04 3.43
N LEU A 52 7.37 5.66 2.27
CA LEU A 52 6.92 5.16 0.98
C LEU A 52 7.60 3.86 0.57
N HIS A 53 8.89 3.70 0.89
CA HIS A 53 9.60 2.46 0.66
C HIS A 53 9.00 1.32 1.48
N ARG A 54 8.73 1.54 2.77
CA ARG A 54 8.05 0.56 3.65
C ARG A 54 6.67 0.19 3.14
N LEU A 55 5.85 1.18 2.77
CA LEU A 55 4.54 0.95 2.16
C LEU A 55 4.66 0.06 0.92
N LEU A 56 5.59 0.37 0.01
CA LEU A 56 5.80 -0.41 -1.20
C LEU A 56 6.25 -1.84 -0.90
N MET A 57 7.10 -2.04 0.09
CA MET A 57 7.52 -3.39 0.53
C MET A 57 6.33 -4.17 1.11
N SER A 58 5.50 -3.56 1.96
CA SER A 58 4.28 -4.18 2.48
C SER A 58 3.30 -4.53 1.35
N LEU A 59 3.15 -3.71 0.32
CA LEU A 59 2.28 -4.02 -0.81
C LEU A 59 2.80 -5.15 -1.70
N LYS A 60 4.12 -5.30 -1.84
CA LYS A 60 4.73 -6.35 -2.66
C LYS A 60 4.84 -7.69 -1.92
N TYR A 61 5.18 -7.66 -0.64
CA TYR A 61 5.57 -8.84 0.15
C TYR A 61 4.70 -9.07 1.39
N GLY A 62 3.72 -8.19 1.68
CA GLY A 62 2.82 -8.34 2.82
C GLY A 62 1.92 -9.57 2.75
N LYS A 63 1.79 -10.22 1.59
CA LYS A 63 1.16 -11.55 1.46
C LYS A 63 2.01 -12.69 2.03
N GLU A 64 3.31 -12.47 2.26
CA GLU A 64 4.25 -13.47 2.81
C GLU A 64 4.53 -13.28 4.30
N MET A 65 4.00 -12.24 4.93
CA MET A 65 4.01 -12.17 6.40
C MET A 65 2.90 -13.09 6.91
N PRO A 66 3.21 -14.23 7.56
CA PRO A 66 2.19 -14.93 8.31
C PRO A 66 1.61 -13.91 9.28
N GLU A 67 0.29 -13.79 9.30
CA GLU A 67 -0.42 -13.14 10.40
C GLU A 67 0.24 -13.68 11.65
N ARG A 68 0.90 -12.79 12.41
CA ARG A 68 1.53 -13.16 13.67
C ARG A 68 0.35 -13.41 14.59
N GLY A 69 -0.21 -14.62 14.45
CA GLY A 69 -1.35 -15.11 15.16
C GLY A 69 -1.05 -14.88 16.62
N GLU A 70 -2.00 -14.25 17.28
CA GLU A 70 -2.07 -14.19 18.72
C GLU A 70 -1.89 -15.62 19.24
N THR A 71 -0.72 -15.93 19.79
CA THR A 71 -0.55 -17.08 20.67
C THR A 71 0.63 -16.82 21.58
N ILE A 72 0.37 -16.04 22.63
CA ILE A 72 1.12 -16.18 23.86
C ILE A 72 0.22 -17.02 24.77
N HIS A 73 0.62 -18.28 24.97
CA HIS A 73 0.05 -19.19 25.98
C HIS A 73 0.51 -18.79 27.38
#